data_AF-A0A8H6SRG7-F1
#
_entry.id   AF-A0A8H6SRG7-F1
#
_cell.length_a   1.000
_cell.length_b   1.000
_cell.length_c   1.000
_cell.angle_alpha   90.00
_cell.angle_beta   90.00
_cell.angle_gamma   90.00
#
_symmetry.space_group_name_H-M   'P 1'
#
loop_
_entity.id
_entity.type
_entity.pdbx_description
1 polymer ?
#
loop_
_entity_poly.entity_id
_entity_poly.type
_entity_poly.pdbx_seq_one_letter_code
_entity_poly.pdbx_strand_id
1 'polypeptide(L)'
;MSYGLLSPDKPLGRRRPKSAIVWAAAGLGIAAVVLVALERNTDILSAPFGGVKNSKAPVVDIEPPLQQVRTRAYIRAASLGTEGFGSILQHFKHSIVLSSALNSTLILSWNEVIDDTNVYSTSEIYNARIPPHQLTGVDLTKACRVQDHLPHGEREPLVRALCNGEDWATQKMDGLKRSLADCSSILDLENDELIQDMNGCIMPWVRDRLTPNIDAPPPSLTTSSRPVTVGIHIRWGDTAVSPTKTDFDPATHTFYGSMSLNHISKVISDLRTHFPEHGVHLTIAMERADSRVLDWLGEEAGSYTLLDSTDVLGDLQKLAANDVLMLGESSYGVLAHLIAPGPGLTLVEGGGLRKFSNTSGWGRHVVYMDQYTSDSVLLLERPV
;
A
#
# COMPACT_ATOMS: atom_id res chain seq x y z
N MET A 1 -44.13 -19.04 20.09
CA MET A 1 -44.32 -20.39 20.68
C MET A 1 -43.09 -21.21 20.32
N SER A 2 -42.50 -21.88 21.30
CA SER A 2 -41.28 -22.68 21.13
C SER A 2 -41.61 -24.15 21.01
N TYR A 3 -40.98 -24.86 20.08
CA TYR A 3 -40.75 -26.31 20.16
C TYR A 3 -39.36 -26.62 19.61
N GLY A 4 -38.67 -27.57 20.22
CA GLY A 4 -37.36 -28.03 19.77
C GLY A 4 -37.17 -29.51 20.07
N LEU A 5 -36.06 -30.06 19.55
CA LEU A 5 -35.54 -31.41 19.78
C LEU A 5 -36.44 -32.54 19.22
N LEU A 6 -35.95 -33.43 18.36
CA LEU A 6 -34.88 -34.39 18.63
C LEU A 6 -34.20 -34.94 17.35
N SER A 7 -32.99 -35.47 17.51
CA SER A 7 -32.30 -36.34 16.54
C SER A 7 -32.54 -37.82 16.90
N PRO A 8 -32.60 -38.72 15.90
CA PRO A 8 -31.48 -39.66 15.64
C PRO A 8 -31.25 -39.88 14.12
N ASP A 9 -30.21 -40.55 13.60
CA ASP A 9 -28.99 -41.14 14.19
C ASP A 9 -27.80 -41.07 13.18
N LYS A 10 -26.68 -41.75 13.49
CA LYS A 10 -25.52 -41.98 12.62
C LYS A 10 -25.55 -43.36 11.96
N PRO A 11 -24.77 -43.53 10.88
CA PRO A 11 -23.83 -44.66 10.85
C PRO A 11 -22.37 -44.20 10.73
N LEU A 12 -21.45 -45.05 11.20
CA LEU A 12 -20.02 -44.77 11.26
C LEU A 12 -19.31 -44.95 9.90
N GLY A 13 -18.24 -44.16 9.72
CA GLY A 13 -16.95 -44.75 9.35
C GLY A 13 -16.38 -44.45 7.97
N ARG A 14 -15.57 -43.40 7.88
CA ARG A 14 -14.26 -43.44 7.17
C ARG A 14 -13.31 -42.38 7.72
N ARG A 15 -12.29 -42.81 8.46
CA ARG A 15 -11.18 -41.96 8.91
C ARG A 15 -10.35 -41.53 7.70
N ARG A 16 -10.19 -40.23 7.43
CA ARG A 16 -9.10 -39.71 6.59
C ARG A 16 -7.84 -39.52 7.46
N PRO A 17 -6.64 -39.90 6.98
CA PRO A 17 -5.42 -39.74 7.77
C PRO A 17 -4.82 -38.33 7.66
N LYS A 18 -4.55 -37.75 8.84
CA LYS A 18 -3.38 -36.93 9.20
C LYS A 18 -2.94 -35.80 8.25
N SER A 19 -3.31 -34.57 8.64
CA SER A 19 -2.73 -33.27 8.23
C SER A 19 -1.25 -33.05 8.59
N ALA A 20 -0.48 -34.11 8.90
CA ALA A 20 0.92 -33.99 9.32
C ALA A 20 1.94 -34.01 8.16
N ILE A 21 1.52 -34.43 6.96
CA ILE A 21 2.43 -34.63 5.81
C ILE A 21 2.68 -33.32 5.04
N VAL A 22 1.72 -32.39 5.02
CA VAL A 22 1.84 -31.11 4.29
C VAL A 22 2.88 -30.19 4.95
N TRP A 23 2.93 -30.15 6.29
CA TRP A 23 3.91 -29.36 7.05
C TRP A 23 5.36 -29.87 6.91
N ALA A 24 5.55 -31.18 6.74
CA ALA A 24 6.88 -31.75 6.49
C ALA A 24 7.42 -31.37 5.10
N ALA A 25 6.55 -31.27 4.09
CA ALA A 25 6.93 -30.89 2.73
C ALA A 25 7.40 -29.43 2.64
N ALA A 26 6.70 -28.50 3.30
CA ALA A 26 7.08 -27.09 3.34
C ALA A 26 8.43 -26.86 4.04
N GLY A 27 8.67 -27.53 5.17
CA GLY A 27 9.95 -27.47 5.89
C GLY A 27 11.13 -28.04 5.10
N LEU A 28 10.90 -29.14 4.35
CA LEU A 28 11.91 -29.72 3.47
C LEU A 28 12.22 -28.82 2.25
N GLY A 29 11.22 -28.12 1.70
CA GLY A 29 11.43 -27.15 0.62
C GLY A 29 12.36 -26.01 1.02
N ILE A 30 12.13 -25.40 2.18
CA ILE A 30 12.98 -24.32 2.70
C ILE A 30 14.41 -24.84 2.99
N ALA A 31 14.54 -26.01 3.61
CA ALA A 31 15.84 -26.62 3.87
C ALA A 31 16.62 -26.94 2.57
N ALA A 32 15.94 -27.40 1.52
CA ALA A 32 16.55 -27.65 0.21
C ALA A 32 17.02 -26.37 -0.48
N VAL A 33 16.24 -25.28 -0.42
CA VAL A 33 16.65 -23.96 -0.96
C VAL A 33 17.89 -23.43 -0.24
N VAL A 34 17.95 -23.56 1.10
CA VAL A 34 19.13 -23.17 1.90
C VAL A 34 20.35 -24.04 1.57
N LEU A 35 20.19 -25.36 1.39
CA LEU A 35 21.29 -26.25 1.01
C LEU A 35 21.83 -25.97 -0.40
N VAL A 36 20.96 -25.74 -1.39
CA VAL A 36 21.38 -25.38 -2.76
C VAL A 36 22.07 -24.00 -2.79
N ALA A 37 21.64 -23.06 -1.94
CA ALA A 37 22.32 -21.78 -1.76
C ALA A 37 23.70 -21.92 -1.07
N LEU A 38 23.91 -22.95 -0.25
CA LEU A 38 25.20 -23.24 0.37
C LEU A 38 26.17 -23.95 -0.59
N GLU A 39 25.72 -24.96 -1.35
CA GLU A 39 26.55 -25.64 -2.35
C GLU A 39 27.04 -24.69 -3.46
N ARG A 40 26.18 -23.77 -3.93
CA ARG A 40 26.59 -22.76 -4.92
C ARG A 40 27.62 -21.74 -4.42
N ASN A 41 27.82 -21.61 -3.11
CA ASN A 41 28.84 -20.74 -2.53
C ASN A 41 30.17 -21.46 -2.25
N THR A 42 30.18 -22.80 -2.17
CA THR A 42 31.43 -23.56 -1.95
C THR A 42 32.35 -23.62 -3.19
N ASP A 43 31.79 -23.52 -4.40
CA ASP A 43 32.57 -23.53 -5.65
C ASP A 43 33.44 -22.28 -5.87
N ILE A 44 33.22 -21.20 -5.10
CA ILE A 44 34.03 -19.97 -5.18
C ILE A 44 35.36 -20.10 -4.38
N LEU A 45 35.50 -21.12 -3.52
CA LEU A 45 36.68 -21.30 -2.66
C LEU A 45 37.73 -22.28 -3.20
N SER A 46 37.58 -22.78 -4.44
CA SER A 46 38.41 -23.86 -5.00
C SER A 46 39.08 -23.52 -6.35
N ALA A 47 39.68 -22.33 -6.48
CA ALA A 47 40.55 -21.98 -7.61
C ALA A 47 42.04 -21.95 -7.18
N PRO A 48 42.94 -22.76 -7.79
CA PRO A 48 44.32 -22.88 -7.35
C PRO A 48 45.19 -21.66 -7.73
N PHE A 49 46.16 -21.33 -6.87
CA PHE A 49 47.09 -20.22 -7.04
C PHE A 49 47.93 -20.32 -8.33
N GLY A 50 47.59 -19.51 -9.33
CA GLY A 50 48.43 -19.20 -10.48
C GLY A 50 49.25 -17.94 -10.24
N GLY A 51 50.57 -18.06 -10.11
CA GLY A 51 51.45 -16.91 -9.83
C GLY A 51 51.61 -15.95 -11.01
N VAL A 52 51.48 -14.64 -10.75
CA VAL A 52 51.80 -13.55 -11.69
C VAL A 52 52.79 -12.58 -11.04
N LYS A 53 53.70 -12.04 -11.87
CA LYS A 53 54.94 -11.37 -11.47
C LYS A 53 54.71 -9.97 -10.87
N ASN A 54 55.63 -9.57 -9.99
CA ASN A 54 55.74 -8.21 -9.46
C ASN A 54 55.83 -7.14 -10.57
N SER A 55 54.81 -6.29 -10.64
CA SER A 55 54.88 -4.95 -11.24
C SER A 55 54.38 -3.95 -10.21
N LYS A 56 55.24 -2.99 -9.82
CA LYS A 56 54.90 -1.94 -8.84
C LYS A 56 53.76 -1.07 -9.39
N ALA A 57 52.55 -1.24 -8.86
CA ALA A 57 51.47 -0.27 -9.02
C ALA A 57 51.75 0.97 -8.15
N PRO A 58 51.30 2.18 -8.56
CA PRO A 58 51.40 3.36 -7.74
C PRO A 58 50.54 3.23 -6.49
N VAL A 59 50.97 3.85 -5.38
CA VAL A 59 50.15 4.00 -4.19
C VAL A 59 49.02 4.97 -4.52
N VAL A 60 47.83 4.42 -4.74
CA VAL A 60 46.58 5.19 -4.66
C VAL A 60 46.29 5.34 -3.18
N ASP A 61 46.21 6.57 -2.68
CA ASP A 61 45.65 6.83 -1.35
C ASP A 61 44.20 6.34 -1.36
N ILE A 62 43.96 5.21 -0.70
CA ILE A 62 42.62 4.68 -0.48
C ILE A 62 42.00 5.58 0.58
N GLU A 63 41.15 6.54 0.15
CA GLU A 63 40.20 7.17 1.05
C GLU A 63 39.51 6.06 1.85
N PRO A 64 39.47 6.15 3.20
CA PRO A 64 38.83 5.11 3.99
C PRO A 64 37.41 4.94 3.47
N PRO A 65 36.96 3.69 3.20
CA PRO A 65 35.68 3.47 2.56
C PRO A 65 34.61 4.17 3.38
N LEU A 66 33.90 5.10 2.71
CA LEU A 66 32.78 5.86 3.27
C LEU A 66 32.00 4.92 4.16
N GLN A 67 32.02 5.22 5.47
CA GLN A 67 31.58 4.30 6.50
C GLN A 67 30.09 4.01 6.25
N GLN A 68 29.81 2.91 5.55
CA GLN A 68 28.46 2.59 5.11
C GLN A 68 27.62 2.48 6.36
N VAL A 69 26.73 3.45 6.55
CA VAL A 69 25.68 3.41 7.55
C VAL A 69 24.90 2.15 7.21
N ARG A 70 25.15 1.07 7.96
CA ARG A 70 24.45 -0.19 7.79
C ARG A 70 23.00 0.04 8.20
N THR A 71 22.18 0.47 7.26
CA THR A 71 20.73 0.58 7.44
C THR A 71 20.23 -0.82 7.78
N ARG A 72 19.82 -1.00 9.04
CA ARG A 72 19.27 -2.25 9.54
C ARG A 72 18.05 -2.62 8.69
N ALA A 73 17.97 -3.87 8.25
CA ALA A 73 16.78 -4.35 7.54
C ALA A 73 15.65 -4.66 8.53
N TYR A 74 14.43 -4.24 8.22
CA TYR A 74 13.21 -4.71 8.87
C TYR A 74 12.42 -5.48 7.82
N ILE A 75 12.33 -6.80 7.98
CA ILE A 75 11.82 -7.70 6.95
C ILE A 75 10.39 -8.11 7.32
N ARG A 76 9.43 -7.70 6.50
CA ARG A 76 8.04 -8.09 6.63
C ARG A 76 7.76 -9.34 5.80
N ALA A 77 7.63 -10.48 6.49
CA ALA A 77 7.15 -11.71 5.89
C ALA A 77 5.62 -11.75 6.01
N ALA A 78 4.91 -11.59 4.89
CA ALA A 78 3.45 -11.64 4.85
C ALA A 78 2.97 -12.31 3.55
N SER A 79 2.00 -13.21 3.67
CA SER A 79 1.43 -13.99 2.56
C SER A 79 0.13 -13.34 2.05
N LEU A 80 0.24 -12.26 1.27
CA LEU A 80 -0.90 -11.41 0.88
C LEU A 80 -1.13 -11.31 -0.64
N GLY A 81 -0.56 -12.23 -1.43
CA GLY A 81 -0.50 -12.14 -2.90
C GLY A 81 -1.84 -12.13 -3.65
N THR A 82 -2.96 -12.41 -2.98
CA THR A 82 -4.32 -12.41 -3.55
C THR A 82 -5.06 -11.10 -3.34
N GLU A 83 -4.56 -10.18 -2.51
CA GLU A 83 -5.25 -8.92 -2.21
C GLU A 83 -4.91 -7.78 -3.18
N GLY A 84 -5.88 -6.87 -3.38
CA GLY A 84 -5.65 -5.68 -4.21
C GLY A 84 -4.64 -4.71 -3.59
N PHE A 85 -3.86 -4.01 -4.44
CA PHE A 85 -2.70 -3.19 -4.07
C PHE A 85 -2.87 -2.28 -2.84
N GLY A 86 -3.98 -1.55 -2.75
CA GLY A 86 -4.25 -0.67 -1.60
C GLY A 86 -4.66 -1.42 -0.32
N SER A 87 -5.19 -2.64 -0.44
CA SER A 87 -5.57 -3.48 0.69
C SER A 87 -4.33 -4.00 1.41
N ILE A 88 -3.33 -4.50 0.67
CA ILE A 88 -2.08 -5.02 1.24
C ILE A 88 -1.39 -4.00 2.17
N LEU A 89 -1.46 -2.69 1.86
CA LEU A 89 -0.94 -1.63 2.75
C LEU A 89 -1.52 -1.66 4.17
N GLN A 90 -2.77 -2.10 4.34
CA GLN A 90 -3.42 -2.19 5.65
C GLN A 90 -2.77 -3.25 6.57
N HIS A 91 -2.01 -4.20 6.01
CA HIS A 91 -1.43 -5.36 6.70
C HIS A 91 0.04 -5.22 7.14
N PHE A 92 0.66 -4.09 6.86
CA PHE A 92 2.02 -3.80 7.31
C PHE A 92 2.20 -2.36 7.83
N LYS A 93 1.10 -1.70 8.22
CA LYS A 93 1.16 -0.35 8.85
C LYS A 93 1.98 -0.34 10.13
N HIS A 94 1.82 -1.36 11.00
CA HIS A 94 2.66 -1.50 12.19
C HIS A 94 4.13 -1.63 11.80
N SER A 95 4.45 -2.45 10.79
CA SER A 95 5.81 -2.61 10.27
C SER A 95 6.39 -1.29 9.73
N ILE A 96 5.61 -0.43 9.08
CA ILE A 96 6.03 0.93 8.68
C ILE A 96 6.43 1.76 9.90
N VAL A 97 5.55 1.87 10.90
CA VAL A 97 5.79 2.71 12.08
C VAL A 97 6.94 2.16 12.93
N LEU A 98 6.98 0.85 13.17
CA LEU A 98 8.05 0.20 13.92
C LEU A 98 9.39 0.31 13.20
N SER A 99 9.45 0.06 11.89
CA SER A 99 10.71 0.16 11.13
C SER A 99 11.27 1.58 11.12
N SER A 100 10.40 2.59 10.95
CA SER A 100 10.75 4.01 11.08
C SER A 100 11.28 4.35 12.48
N ALA A 101 10.54 3.98 13.53
CA ALA A 101 10.93 4.21 14.92
C ALA A 101 12.21 3.47 15.34
N LEU A 102 12.56 2.36 14.65
CA LEU A 102 13.80 1.60 14.85
C LEU A 102 14.95 2.05 13.95
N ASN A 103 14.75 3.10 13.13
CA ASN A 103 15.70 3.58 12.11
C ASN A 103 16.19 2.45 11.18
N SER A 104 15.24 1.74 10.57
CA SER A 104 15.48 0.56 9.76
C SER A 104 14.71 0.61 8.43
N THR A 105 15.27 0.01 7.38
CA THR A 105 14.64 -0.04 6.06
C THR A 105 13.63 -1.18 6.02
N LEU A 106 12.34 -0.84 5.89
CA LEU A 106 11.29 -1.83 5.63
C LEU A 106 11.48 -2.50 4.26
N ILE A 107 11.60 -3.82 4.26
CA ILE A 107 11.66 -4.70 3.09
C ILE A 107 10.45 -5.64 3.15
N LEU A 108 9.68 -5.71 2.06
CA LEU A 108 8.55 -6.64 1.92
C LEU A 108 9.06 -7.93 1.25
N SER A 109 9.00 -9.08 1.92
CA SER A 109 9.77 -10.27 1.48
C SER A 109 9.03 -11.28 0.60
N TRP A 110 7.76 -11.06 0.28
CA TRP A 110 6.97 -11.97 -0.56
C TRP A 110 7.15 -11.58 -2.02
N ASN A 111 7.64 -12.45 -2.91
CA ASN A 111 7.73 -12.12 -4.35
C ASN A 111 6.91 -13.05 -5.27
N GLU A 112 5.90 -13.71 -4.71
CA GLU A 112 5.05 -14.60 -5.49
C GLU A 112 3.80 -13.85 -5.97
N VAL A 113 3.63 -13.83 -7.29
CA VAL A 113 2.30 -13.71 -7.91
C VAL A 113 1.64 -15.07 -7.71
N ILE A 114 0.79 -15.17 -6.68
CA ILE A 114 0.27 -16.47 -6.19
C ILE A 114 -0.88 -17.00 -7.06
N ASP A 115 -1.50 -16.17 -7.89
CA ASP A 115 -2.71 -16.52 -8.65
C ASP A 115 -2.89 -15.67 -9.92
N ASP A 116 -3.63 -16.19 -10.91
CA ASP A 116 -3.95 -15.52 -12.19
C ASP A 116 -4.83 -14.25 -12.02
N THR A 117 -5.19 -13.90 -10.78
CA THR A 117 -6.10 -12.81 -10.43
C THR A 117 -5.43 -11.44 -10.28
N ASN A 118 -4.12 -11.38 -9.97
CA ASN A 118 -3.34 -10.13 -9.87
C ASN A 118 -2.12 -10.19 -10.80
N VAL A 119 -2.00 -9.27 -11.76
CA VAL A 119 -0.91 -9.27 -12.77
C VAL A 119 0.38 -8.57 -12.28
N TYR A 120 0.55 -8.36 -10.97
CA TYR A 120 1.63 -7.53 -10.40
C TYR A 120 2.11 -8.04 -9.02
N SER A 121 3.41 -7.89 -8.75
CA SER A 121 3.99 -8.12 -7.42
C SER A 121 3.96 -6.82 -6.60
N THR A 122 3.18 -6.81 -5.52
CA THR A 122 3.08 -5.64 -4.62
C THR A 122 4.41 -5.36 -3.89
N SER A 123 5.20 -6.39 -3.57
CA SER A 123 6.49 -6.17 -2.93
C SER A 123 7.50 -5.54 -3.89
N GLU A 124 7.52 -5.92 -5.17
CA GLU A 124 8.38 -5.30 -6.18
C GLU A 124 8.07 -3.81 -6.28
N ILE A 125 6.79 -3.44 -6.30
CA ILE A 125 6.36 -2.03 -6.31
C ILE A 125 6.87 -1.27 -5.08
N TYR A 126 6.63 -1.75 -3.85
CA TYR A 126 7.07 -1.04 -2.64
C TYR A 126 8.60 -1.09 -2.41
N ASN A 127 9.28 -2.14 -2.88
CA ASN A 127 10.73 -2.31 -2.76
C ASN A 127 11.50 -1.66 -3.92
N ALA A 128 10.86 -1.20 -5.00
CA ALA A 128 11.50 -0.70 -6.22
C ALA A 128 12.56 0.40 -5.99
N ARG A 129 12.39 1.20 -4.93
CA ARG A 129 13.32 2.27 -4.53
C ARG A 129 14.46 1.83 -3.61
N ILE A 130 14.45 0.57 -3.13
CA ILE A 130 15.55 0.01 -2.33
C ILE A 130 16.66 -0.43 -3.30
N PRO A 131 17.91 0.02 -3.13
CA PRO A 131 19.01 -0.42 -3.99
C PRO A 131 19.14 -1.96 -4.00
N PRO A 132 19.33 -2.61 -5.17
CA PRO A 132 19.34 -4.07 -5.25
C PRO A 132 20.35 -4.77 -4.32
N HIS A 133 21.48 -4.13 -4.02
CA HIS A 133 22.48 -4.64 -3.07
C HIS A 133 22.01 -4.62 -1.61
N GLN A 134 21.03 -3.78 -1.24
CA GLN A 134 20.40 -3.79 0.09
C GLN A 134 19.30 -4.85 0.19
N LEU A 135 18.69 -5.24 -0.94
CA LEU A 135 17.73 -6.35 -1.01
C LEU A 135 18.43 -7.71 -0.98
N THR A 136 19.56 -7.85 -1.69
CA THR A 136 20.31 -9.13 -1.78
C THR A 136 21.40 -9.28 -0.72
N GLY A 137 21.91 -8.18 -0.17
CA GLY A 137 22.96 -8.15 0.85
C GLY A 137 22.46 -8.13 2.29
N VAL A 138 21.23 -8.56 2.55
CA VAL A 138 20.64 -8.58 3.90
C VAL A 138 21.37 -9.61 4.79
N ASP A 139 22.06 -9.13 5.82
CA ASP A 139 22.75 -9.97 6.79
C ASP A 139 21.75 -10.62 7.75
N LEU A 140 21.46 -11.90 7.53
CA LEU A 140 20.59 -12.72 8.40
C LEU A 140 21.35 -13.44 9.53
N THR A 141 22.68 -13.30 9.64
CA THR A 141 23.47 -14.03 10.66
C THR A 141 23.19 -13.55 12.09
N LYS A 142 22.70 -12.32 12.23
CA LYS A 142 22.16 -11.76 13.48
C LYS A 142 20.72 -11.27 13.30
N ALA A 143 19.88 -12.10 12.68
CA ALA A 143 18.46 -11.83 12.58
C ALA A 143 17.74 -12.05 13.93
N CYS A 144 16.95 -11.06 14.36
CA CYS A 144 16.13 -11.12 15.57
C CYS A 144 14.65 -10.98 15.22
N ARG A 145 13.75 -11.68 15.90
CA ARG A 145 12.30 -11.56 15.66
C ARG A 145 11.73 -10.45 16.53
N VAL A 146 10.96 -9.52 15.95
CA VAL A 146 10.34 -8.44 16.73
C VAL A 146 9.35 -9.00 17.78
N GLN A 147 8.69 -10.12 17.47
CA GLN A 147 7.75 -10.82 18.36
C GLN A 147 8.40 -11.29 19.68
N ASP A 148 9.71 -11.56 19.68
CA ASP A 148 10.42 -12.05 20.88
C ASP A 148 10.71 -10.90 21.88
N HIS A 149 10.52 -9.65 21.46
CA HIS A 149 10.77 -8.43 22.27
C HIS A 149 9.54 -7.52 22.42
N LEU A 150 8.56 -7.63 21.52
CA LEU A 150 7.31 -6.87 21.52
C LEU A 150 6.13 -7.83 21.30
N PRO A 151 5.43 -8.24 22.37
CA PRO A 151 4.28 -9.15 22.28
C PRO A 151 3.16 -8.60 21.40
N HIS A 152 2.44 -9.49 20.70
CA HIS A 152 1.37 -9.13 19.76
C HIS A 152 0.37 -8.09 20.32
N GLY A 153 -0.19 -8.34 21.51
CA GLY A 153 -1.17 -7.44 22.15
C GLY A 153 -0.61 -6.09 22.61
N GLU A 154 0.71 -5.89 22.60
CA GLU A 154 1.35 -4.59 22.88
C GLU A 154 1.66 -3.80 21.60
N ARG A 155 1.67 -4.44 20.41
CA ARG A 155 2.03 -3.81 19.13
C ARG A 155 1.08 -2.67 18.75
N GLU A 156 -0.22 -2.95 18.69
CA GLU A 156 -1.20 -1.96 18.24
C GLU A 156 -1.28 -0.75 19.20
N PRO A 157 -1.38 -0.89 20.53
CA PRO A 157 -1.33 0.25 21.44
C PRO A 157 -0.06 1.07 21.31
N LEU A 158 1.11 0.42 21.21
CA LEU A 158 2.40 1.09 21.05
C LEU A 158 2.46 1.87 19.74
N VAL A 159 2.08 1.27 18.62
CA VAL A 159 2.14 1.91 17.30
C VAL A 159 1.15 3.06 17.20
N ARG A 160 -0.08 2.92 17.73
CA ARG A 160 -1.05 4.02 17.79
C ARG A 160 -0.51 5.20 18.59
N ALA A 161 0.10 4.92 19.74
CA ALA A 161 0.70 5.94 20.60
C ALA A 161 1.94 6.61 19.96
N LEU A 162 2.75 5.88 19.20
CA LEU A 162 3.81 6.46 18.35
C LEU A 162 3.23 7.42 17.30
N CYS A 163 2.15 7.02 16.62
CA CYS A 163 1.46 7.86 15.64
C CYS A 163 0.82 9.12 16.25
N ASN A 164 0.47 9.09 17.53
CA ASN A 164 -0.05 10.22 18.28
C ASN A 164 1.05 11.09 18.93
N GLY A 165 2.31 10.65 18.91
CA GLY A 165 3.42 11.35 19.55
C GLY A 165 3.46 11.22 21.08
N GLU A 166 2.95 10.13 21.66
CA GLU A 166 2.89 9.94 23.11
C GLU A 166 4.24 9.54 23.72
N ASP A 167 4.72 10.26 24.74
CA ASP A 167 6.06 10.08 25.33
C ASP A 167 6.38 8.65 25.79
N TRP A 168 5.39 7.94 26.36
CA TRP A 168 5.58 6.58 26.85
C TRP A 168 5.91 5.60 25.72
N ALA A 169 5.39 5.86 24.51
CA ALA A 169 5.64 5.05 23.33
C ALA A 169 7.10 5.19 22.88
N THR A 170 7.63 6.42 22.90
CA THR A 170 9.06 6.70 22.66
C THR A 170 9.94 5.96 23.68
N GLN A 171 9.61 6.02 24.97
CA GLN A 171 10.36 5.31 26.02
C GLN A 171 10.34 3.79 25.85
N LYS A 172 9.18 3.21 25.50
CA LYS A 172 9.04 1.78 25.18
C LYS A 172 9.87 1.40 23.96
N MET A 173 9.87 2.23 22.91
CA MET A 173 10.71 2.04 21.73
C MET A 173 12.20 2.13 22.03
N ASP A 174 12.65 3.00 22.93
CA ASP A 174 14.05 3.06 23.36
C ASP A 174 14.46 1.84 24.21
N GLY A 175 13.51 1.17 24.87
CA GLY A 175 13.69 -0.19 25.38
C GLY A 175 13.91 -1.21 24.27
N LEU A 176 13.03 -1.22 23.26
CA LEU A 176 13.06 -2.16 22.14
C LEU A 176 14.31 -1.99 21.24
N LYS A 177 14.74 -0.75 20.97
CA LYS A 177 16.01 -0.43 20.28
C LYS A 177 17.21 -1.07 20.97
N ARG A 178 17.25 -1.01 22.31
CA ARG A 178 18.33 -1.58 23.13
C ARG A 178 18.31 -3.10 23.14
N SER A 179 17.13 -3.73 23.25
CA SER A 179 17.04 -5.20 23.19
C SER A 179 17.37 -5.76 21.80
N LEU A 180 17.19 -4.96 20.75
CA LEU A 180 17.53 -5.28 19.37
C LEU A 180 18.91 -4.71 18.95
N ALA A 181 19.75 -4.24 19.88
CA ALA A 181 20.97 -3.51 19.53
C ALA A 181 21.96 -4.34 18.69
N ASP A 182 22.15 -5.61 19.01
CA ASP A 182 23.10 -6.50 18.34
C ASP A 182 22.59 -7.09 17.00
N CYS A 183 21.33 -6.82 16.64
CA CYS A 183 20.67 -7.42 15.47
C CYS A 183 21.09 -6.71 14.16
N SER A 184 21.46 -7.48 13.15
CA SER A 184 21.73 -6.97 11.79
C SER A 184 20.43 -6.79 11.00
N SER A 185 19.47 -7.68 11.24
CA SER A 185 18.14 -7.70 10.62
C SER A 185 17.06 -7.95 11.67
N ILE A 186 15.88 -7.38 11.47
CA ILE A 186 14.68 -7.60 12.28
C ILE A 186 13.66 -8.33 11.42
N LEU A 187 13.13 -9.44 11.89
CA LEU A 187 12.10 -10.23 11.23
C LEU A 187 10.74 -9.95 11.86
N ASP A 188 9.75 -9.60 11.02
CA ASP A 188 8.37 -9.38 11.42
C ASP A 188 7.45 -10.42 10.77
N LEU A 189 7.20 -11.49 11.52
CA LEU A 189 6.54 -12.73 11.08
C LEU A 189 5.04 -12.79 11.45
N GLU A 190 4.43 -11.65 11.76
CA GLU A 190 2.99 -11.55 12.02
C GLU A 190 2.18 -11.87 10.75
N ASN A 191 0.91 -12.30 10.82
CA ASN A 191 0.14 -12.53 9.57
C ASN A 191 -1.16 -11.72 9.48
N ASP A 192 -1.83 -11.46 10.61
CA ASP A 192 -3.20 -10.89 10.62
C ASP A 192 -3.26 -9.50 11.25
N GLU A 193 -2.45 -8.55 10.77
CA GLU A 193 -2.66 -7.13 11.06
C GLU A 193 -3.63 -6.57 9.99
N LEU A 194 -4.74 -5.92 10.40
CA LEU A 194 -5.62 -5.20 9.47
C LEU A 194 -5.99 -3.84 10.07
N ILE A 195 -5.13 -2.85 9.82
CA ILE A 195 -5.24 -1.53 10.43
C ILE A 195 -5.78 -0.56 9.38
N GLN A 196 -7.00 -0.08 9.56
CA GLN A 196 -7.68 0.75 8.55
C GLN A 196 -7.41 2.24 8.72
N ASP A 197 -7.32 2.70 9.97
CA ASP A 197 -6.89 4.06 10.32
C ASP A 197 -5.34 4.19 10.28
N MET A 198 -4.76 5.21 10.91
CA MET A 198 -3.33 5.56 10.85
C MET A 198 -2.76 5.96 9.47
N ASN A 199 -3.56 6.13 8.42
CA ASN A 199 -3.04 6.49 7.09
C ASN A 199 -2.22 7.80 7.10
N GLY A 200 -2.63 8.82 7.87
CA GLY A 200 -1.85 10.06 8.04
C GLY A 200 -0.47 9.86 8.68
N CYS A 201 -0.33 8.87 9.57
CA CYS A 201 0.94 8.53 10.24
C CYS A 201 1.94 7.86 9.29
N ILE A 202 1.45 6.96 8.42
CA ILE A 202 2.30 6.27 7.44
C ILE A 202 2.49 7.03 6.12
N MET A 203 1.74 8.11 5.90
CA MET A 203 1.73 8.90 4.66
C MET A 203 3.14 9.28 4.16
N PRO A 204 4.09 9.74 4.99
CA PRO A 204 5.43 10.09 4.51
C PRO A 204 6.18 8.89 3.89
N TRP A 205 6.07 7.71 4.51
CA TRP A 205 6.69 6.48 4.01
C TRP A 205 6.03 6.00 2.71
N VAL A 206 4.70 6.06 2.64
CA VAL A 206 3.94 5.68 1.44
C VAL A 206 4.32 6.56 0.25
N ARG A 207 4.46 7.88 0.48
CA ARG A 207 4.90 8.83 -0.55
C ARG A 207 6.33 8.55 -1.00
N ASP A 208 7.26 8.40 -0.07
CA ASP A 208 8.65 8.05 -0.36
C ASP A 208 8.76 6.81 -1.25
N ARG A 209 7.93 5.79 -1.02
CA ARG A 209 7.95 4.54 -1.80
C ARG A 209 7.22 4.60 -3.14
N LEU A 210 6.05 5.26 -3.22
CA LEU A 210 5.14 5.10 -4.36
C LEU A 210 5.03 6.32 -5.29
N THR A 211 5.44 7.50 -4.86
CA THR A 211 5.52 8.63 -5.79
C THR A 211 6.72 8.44 -6.74
N PRO A 212 6.67 8.92 -8.00
CA PRO A 212 7.91 9.28 -8.71
C PRO A 212 8.59 10.43 -7.94
N ASN A 213 9.81 10.84 -8.30
CA ASN A 213 10.41 12.01 -7.63
C ASN A 213 9.63 13.28 -8.01
N ILE A 214 8.65 13.66 -7.18
CA ILE A 214 7.81 14.84 -7.39
C ILE A 214 8.56 16.08 -6.89
N ASP A 215 9.46 16.55 -7.74
CA ASP A 215 9.76 17.99 -7.90
C ASP A 215 8.71 18.67 -8.80
N ALA A 216 7.58 18.01 -9.12
CA ALA A 216 6.48 18.67 -9.82
C ALA A 216 5.88 19.71 -8.86
N PRO A 217 5.96 21.01 -9.21
CA PRO A 217 5.44 22.04 -8.32
C PRO A 217 3.93 21.89 -8.18
N PRO A 218 3.36 22.40 -7.07
CA PRO A 218 1.96 22.78 -6.97
C PRO A 218 1.31 23.16 -8.30
N PRO A 219 0.19 22.55 -8.71
CA PRO A 219 -0.65 23.12 -9.76
C PRO A 219 -1.07 24.54 -9.37
N SER A 220 -0.40 25.54 -9.96
CA SER A 220 -0.72 26.95 -9.73
C SER A 220 -2.02 27.32 -10.45
N LEU A 221 -3.14 27.19 -9.74
CA LEU A 221 -4.47 27.55 -10.23
C LEU A 221 -4.60 29.05 -10.55
N THR A 222 -3.76 29.91 -9.95
CA THR A 222 -3.82 31.37 -10.08
C THR A 222 -3.45 31.92 -11.46
N THR A 223 -2.94 31.11 -12.39
CA THR A 223 -2.46 31.59 -13.72
C THR A 223 -2.67 30.60 -14.88
N SER A 224 -3.35 29.47 -14.68
CA SER A 224 -3.32 28.36 -15.64
C SER A 224 -4.61 28.22 -16.44
N SER A 225 -4.58 28.50 -17.75
CA SER A 225 -5.68 28.30 -18.70
C SER A 225 -5.95 26.82 -19.05
N ARG A 226 -5.80 25.90 -18.09
CA ARG A 226 -5.92 24.45 -18.29
C ARG A 226 -7.18 23.93 -17.59
N PRO A 227 -7.80 22.82 -18.05
CA PRO A 227 -8.91 22.20 -17.35
C PRO A 227 -8.59 21.79 -15.92
N VAL A 228 -9.61 21.86 -15.07
CA VAL A 228 -9.58 21.23 -13.74
C VAL A 228 -9.62 19.72 -13.96
N THR A 229 -8.62 19.03 -13.42
CA THR A 229 -8.49 17.57 -13.58
C THR A 229 -9.13 16.85 -12.40
N VAL A 230 -9.93 15.82 -12.68
CA VAL A 230 -10.73 15.10 -11.69
C VAL A 230 -10.45 13.60 -11.79
N GLY A 231 -9.85 13.06 -10.72
CA GLY A 231 -9.63 11.63 -10.54
C GLY A 231 -10.80 10.99 -9.82
N ILE A 232 -11.47 10.02 -10.45
CA ILE A 232 -12.59 9.27 -9.87
C ILE A 232 -12.15 7.82 -9.70
N HIS A 233 -12.35 7.24 -8.52
CA HIS A 233 -12.11 5.80 -8.31
C HIS A 233 -13.43 5.05 -8.05
N ILE A 234 -13.68 4.04 -8.88
CA ILE A 234 -14.86 3.18 -8.79
C ILE A 234 -14.42 1.74 -8.61
N ARG A 235 -14.65 1.20 -7.42
CA ARG A 235 -14.40 -0.20 -7.06
C ARG A 235 -15.45 -1.12 -7.69
N TRP A 236 -15.33 -1.32 -8.99
CA TRP A 236 -16.26 -2.12 -9.78
C TRP A 236 -15.94 -3.62 -9.78
N GLY A 237 -14.65 -4.02 -9.79
CA GLY A 237 -14.22 -5.43 -9.94
C GLY A 237 -14.99 -6.45 -9.07
N ASP A 238 -15.21 -6.13 -7.79
CA ASP A 238 -15.99 -6.98 -6.87
C ASP A 238 -17.49 -7.09 -7.24
N THR A 239 -18.08 -5.99 -7.73
CA THR A 239 -19.45 -6.00 -8.27
C THR A 239 -19.50 -6.76 -9.60
N ALA A 240 -18.45 -6.65 -10.42
CA ALA A 240 -18.36 -7.26 -11.73
C ALA A 240 -18.37 -8.80 -11.69
N VAL A 241 -17.93 -9.41 -10.57
CA VAL A 241 -17.95 -10.85 -10.33
C VAL A 241 -19.16 -11.33 -9.51
N SER A 242 -20.04 -10.42 -9.06
CA SER A 242 -21.26 -10.79 -8.34
C SER A 242 -22.28 -11.48 -9.27
N PRO A 243 -22.96 -12.56 -8.83
CA PRO A 243 -24.02 -13.21 -9.60
C PRO A 243 -25.25 -12.30 -9.85
N THR A 244 -25.33 -11.13 -9.21
CA THR A 244 -26.41 -10.14 -9.39
C THR A 244 -26.15 -9.10 -10.50
N LYS A 245 -25.06 -9.21 -11.25
CA LYS A 245 -24.63 -8.20 -12.26
C LYS A 245 -25.66 -7.88 -13.37
N THR A 246 -26.58 -8.80 -13.67
CA THR A 246 -27.56 -8.63 -14.76
C THR A 246 -28.56 -7.52 -14.48
N ASP A 247 -28.91 -7.31 -13.22
CA ASP A 247 -29.98 -6.39 -12.80
C ASP A 247 -29.40 -5.08 -12.24
N PHE A 248 -28.17 -4.74 -12.62
CA PHE A 248 -27.48 -3.52 -12.20
C PHE A 248 -28.14 -2.27 -12.83
N ASP A 249 -28.58 -1.37 -11.96
CA ASP A 249 -29.03 0.00 -12.27
C ASP A 249 -28.06 1.02 -11.64
N PRO A 250 -27.36 1.86 -12.44
CA PRO A 250 -26.43 2.86 -11.93
C PRO A 250 -27.07 3.92 -11.03
N ALA A 251 -28.38 4.18 -11.15
CA ALA A 251 -29.07 5.19 -10.35
C ALA A 251 -29.25 4.77 -8.87
N THR A 252 -29.33 3.46 -8.61
CA THR A 252 -29.66 2.88 -7.29
C THR A 252 -28.54 2.02 -6.69
N HIS A 253 -27.47 1.72 -7.43
CA HIS A 253 -26.39 0.86 -6.96
C HIS A 253 -25.39 1.58 -6.04
N THR A 254 -25.11 0.97 -4.88
CA THR A 254 -24.08 1.44 -3.93
C THR A 254 -22.76 0.69 -4.13
N PHE A 255 -21.75 1.38 -4.64
CA PHE A 255 -20.41 0.85 -4.84
C PHE A 255 -19.62 0.86 -3.52
N TYR A 256 -19.43 -0.30 -2.89
CA TYR A 256 -18.73 -0.37 -1.60
C TYR A 256 -17.33 0.27 -1.65
N GLY A 257 -17.09 1.30 -0.84
CA GLY A 257 -15.81 2.02 -0.79
C GLY A 257 -15.54 2.95 -1.98
N SER A 258 -16.54 3.29 -2.78
CA SER A 258 -16.46 4.33 -3.82
C SER A 258 -17.46 5.45 -3.53
N MET A 259 -17.42 6.53 -4.31
CA MET A 259 -18.49 7.52 -4.32
C MET A 259 -19.63 7.05 -5.24
N SER A 260 -20.88 7.33 -4.86
CA SER A 260 -22.06 7.07 -5.67
C SER A 260 -22.09 7.94 -6.92
N LEU A 261 -22.63 7.41 -8.02
CA LEU A 261 -22.66 8.12 -9.32
C LEU A 261 -23.45 9.42 -9.24
N ASN A 262 -24.53 9.46 -8.47
CA ASN A 262 -25.32 10.68 -8.21
C ASN A 262 -24.48 11.79 -7.54
N HIS A 263 -23.60 11.45 -6.60
CA HIS A 263 -22.71 12.42 -5.97
C HIS A 263 -21.58 12.85 -6.92
N ILE A 264 -21.00 11.92 -7.68
CA ILE A 264 -19.99 12.24 -8.71
C ILE A 264 -20.56 13.24 -9.73
N SER A 265 -21.75 12.95 -10.30
CA SER A 265 -22.52 13.84 -11.17
C SER A 265 -22.71 15.24 -10.57
N LYS A 266 -23.21 15.32 -9.33
CA LYS A 266 -23.42 16.58 -8.62
C LYS A 266 -22.14 17.41 -8.53
N VAL A 267 -21.03 16.80 -8.09
CA VAL A 267 -19.76 17.50 -7.92
C VAL A 267 -19.18 17.93 -9.27
N ILE A 268 -19.31 17.13 -10.34
CA ILE A 268 -18.89 17.53 -11.70
C ILE A 268 -19.68 18.76 -12.17
N SER A 269 -20.99 18.82 -11.89
CA SER A 269 -21.84 19.97 -12.18
C SER A 269 -21.44 21.22 -11.39
N ASP A 270 -21.17 21.08 -10.09
CA ASP A 270 -20.64 22.15 -9.24
C ASP A 270 -19.28 22.67 -9.80
N LEU A 271 -18.34 21.77 -10.09
CA LEU A 271 -17.02 22.12 -10.65
C LEU A 271 -17.13 22.91 -11.95
N ARG A 272 -18.00 22.51 -12.88
CA ARG A 272 -18.23 23.24 -14.13
C ARG A 272 -18.89 24.60 -13.93
N THR A 273 -19.74 24.72 -12.91
CA THR A 273 -20.42 25.98 -12.56
C THR A 273 -19.43 27.00 -12.00
N HIS A 274 -18.47 26.56 -11.18
CA HIS A 274 -17.44 27.42 -10.59
C HIS A 274 -16.20 27.62 -11.48
N PHE A 275 -15.87 26.67 -12.37
CA PHE A 275 -14.71 26.75 -13.29
C PHE A 275 -15.10 26.67 -14.79
N PRO A 276 -16.03 27.51 -15.29
CA PRO A 276 -16.59 27.39 -16.65
C PRO A 276 -15.58 27.70 -17.76
N GLU A 277 -14.60 28.58 -17.52
CA GLU A 277 -13.60 28.99 -18.53
C GLU A 277 -12.51 27.93 -18.76
N HIS A 278 -12.32 27.03 -17.79
CA HIS A 278 -11.27 26.01 -17.83
C HIS A 278 -11.81 24.66 -18.30
N GLY A 279 -13.07 24.36 -17.98
CA GLY A 279 -13.65 23.05 -18.19
C GLY A 279 -13.09 22.00 -17.22
N VAL A 280 -13.61 20.78 -17.34
CA VAL A 280 -13.29 19.65 -16.46
C VAL A 280 -12.84 18.47 -17.30
N HIS A 281 -11.69 17.89 -16.96
CA HIS A 281 -11.18 16.66 -17.58
C HIS A 281 -11.24 15.50 -16.59
N LEU A 282 -11.89 14.39 -16.97
CA LEU A 282 -12.04 13.23 -16.10
C LEU A 282 -10.95 12.18 -16.32
N THR A 283 -10.47 11.63 -15.21
CA THR A 283 -9.64 10.43 -15.14
C THR A 283 -10.37 9.41 -14.26
N ILE A 284 -10.83 8.30 -14.84
CA ILE A 284 -11.63 7.28 -14.14
C ILE A 284 -10.78 6.02 -13.95
N ALA A 285 -10.51 5.64 -12.69
CA ALA A 285 -9.92 4.36 -12.34
C ALA A 285 -11.02 3.36 -11.97
N MET A 286 -11.15 2.29 -12.77
CA MET A 286 -12.20 1.28 -12.59
C MET A 286 -11.75 -0.06 -13.19
N GLU A 287 -11.37 -1.00 -12.32
CA GLU A 287 -10.96 -2.35 -12.74
C GLU A 287 -12.13 -3.09 -13.42
N ARG A 288 -11.87 -3.69 -14.59
CA ARG A 288 -12.85 -4.46 -15.40
C ARG A 288 -14.05 -3.62 -15.86
N ALA A 289 -13.78 -2.43 -16.34
CA ALA A 289 -14.76 -1.36 -16.56
C ALA A 289 -16.06 -1.82 -17.28
N ASP A 290 -17.22 -1.43 -16.76
CA ASP A 290 -18.54 -1.68 -17.36
C ASP A 290 -19.07 -0.42 -18.05
N SER A 291 -19.53 -0.57 -19.30
CA SER A 291 -19.96 0.58 -20.10
C SER A 291 -21.12 1.33 -19.44
N ARG A 292 -22.05 0.66 -18.75
CA ARG A 292 -23.20 1.33 -18.12
C ARG A 292 -22.81 2.38 -17.08
N VAL A 293 -21.66 2.18 -16.41
CA VAL A 293 -21.08 3.15 -15.48
C VAL A 293 -20.38 4.28 -16.24
N LEU A 294 -19.65 3.94 -17.31
CA LEU A 294 -18.93 4.91 -18.15
C LEU A 294 -19.88 5.77 -18.99
N ASP A 295 -21.01 5.23 -19.43
CA ASP A 295 -22.04 5.90 -20.22
C ASP A 295 -22.76 6.93 -19.35
N TRP A 296 -23.16 6.56 -18.12
CA TRP A 296 -23.70 7.48 -17.12
C TRP A 296 -22.76 8.67 -16.86
N LEU A 297 -21.46 8.39 -16.68
CA LEU A 297 -20.46 9.43 -16.45
C LEU A 297 -20.11 10.20 -17.73
N GLY A 298 -20.17 9.58 -18.90
CA GLY A 298 -19.79 10.15 -20.19
C GLY A 298 -20.85 11.10 -20.76
N GLU A 299 -22.13 10.76 -20.61
CA GLU A 299 -23.26 11.64 -20.96
C GLU A 299 -23.24 12.91 -20.10
N GLU A 300 -22.90 12.79 -18.81
CA GLU A 300 -22.74 13.91 -17.91
C GLU A 300 -21.44 14.69 -18.18
N ALA A 301 -20.29 14.02 -18.36
CA ALA A 301 -18.96 14.65 -18.26
C ALA A 301 -18.25 14.97 -19.58
N GLY A 302 -18.62 14.34 -20.70
CA GLY A 302 -17.86 14.39 -21.94
C GLY A 302 -16.72 13.36 -21.98
N SER A 303 -15.59 13.70 -22.61
CA SER A 303 -14.46 12.76 -22.76
C SER A 303 -13.74 12.49 -21.44
N TYR A 304 -13.54 11.21 -21.12
CA TYR A 304 -12.75 10.74 -19.97
C TYR A 304 -11.51 9.95 -20.40
N THR A 305 -10.53 9.87 -19.49
CA THR A 305 -9.39 8.94 -19.57
C THR A 305 -9.67 7.74 -18.66
N LEU A 306 -9.76 6.53 -19.22
CA LEU A 306 -9.94 5.31 -18.43
C LEU A 306 -8.58 4.75 -17.97
N LEU A 307 -8.51 4.37 -16.70
CA LEU A 307 -7.41 3.66 -16.06
C LEU A 307 -7.90 2.27 -15.63
N ASP A 308 -7.60 1.28 -16.47
CA ASP A 308 -7.91 -0.15 -16.32
C ASP A 308 -6.80 -0.96 -17.02
N SER A 309 -5.53 -0.62 -16.71
CA SER A 309 -4.35 -1.26 -17.30
C SER A 309 -3.66 -2.23 -16.34
N THR A 310 -2.70 -3.00 -16.86
CA THR A 310 -1.86 -3.88 -16.04
C THR A 310 -0.79 -3.13 -15.22
N ASP A 311 -0.53 -1.85 -15.53
CA ASP A 311 0.37 -0.98 -14.77
C ASP A 311 -0.39 -0.30 -13.61
N VAL A 312 -0.66 -1.09 -12.57
CA VAL A 312 -1.44 -0.65 -11.39
C VAL A 312 -0.77 0.51 -10.65
N LEU A 313 0.57 0.61 -10.66
CA LEU A 313 1.27 1.75 -10.07
C LEU A 313 1.13 3.00 -10.94
N GLY A 314 1.35 2.89 -12.25
CA GLY A 314 1.19 4.00 -13.18
C GLY A 314 -0.24 4.54 -13.21
N ASP A 315 -1.24 3.67 -13.12
CA ASP A 315 -2.65 4.08 -13.01
C ASP A 315 -2.98 4.71 -11.66
N LEU A 316 -2.44 4.20 -10.54
CA LEU A 316 -2.55 4.88 -9.25
C LEU A 316 -1.93 6.28 -9.29
N GLN A 317 -0.76 6.44 -9.92
CA GLN A 317 -0.07 7.72 -10.05
C GLN A 317 -0.84 8.70 -10.95
N LYS A 318 -1.36 8.25 -12.10
CA LYS A 318 -2.23 9.07 -12.99
C LYS A 318 -3.50 9.51 -12.28
N LEU A 319 -4.15 8.62 -11.52
CA LEU A 319 -5.32 8.95 -10.71
C LEU A 319 -4.97 10.02 -9.67
N ALA A 320 -3.90 9.79 -8.89
CA ALA A 320 -3.49 10.67 -7.81
C ALA A 320 -3.04 12.08 -8.26
N ALA A 321 -2.58 12.22 -9.51
CA ALA A 321 -2.11 13.49 -10.07
C ALA A 321 -3.21 14.53 -10.34
N ASN A 322 -4.49 14.20 -10.14
CA ASN A 322 -5.62 15.09 -10.42
C ASN A 322 -5.82 16.16 -9.32
N ASP A 323 -6.32 17.34 -9.72
CA ASP A 323 -6.60 18.48 -8.85
C ASP A 323 -7.68 18.13 -7.81
N VAL A 324 -8.73 17.42 -8.25
CA VAL A 324 -9.79 16.85 -7.41
C VAL A 324 -9.67 15.33 -7.42
N LEU A 325 -9.85 14.70 -6.27
CA LEU A 325 -10.08 13.26 -6.17
C LEU A 325 -11.48 12.99 -5.61
N MET A 326 -12.31 12.25 -6.33
CA MET A 326 -13.62 11.76 -5.90
C MET A 326 -13.48 10.28 -5.53
N LEU A 327 -13.52 9.98 -4.23
CA LEU A 327 -13.17 8.68 -3.68
C LEU A 327 -14.25 8.19 -2.70
N GLY A 328 -14.19 6.91 -2.35
CA GLY A 328 -14.77 6.40 -1.11
C GLY A 328 -13.71 5.74 -0.22
N GLU A 329 -14.09 5.19 0.92
CA GLU A 329 -13.17 4.53 1.87
C GLU A 329 -12.60 3.16 1.40
N SER A 330 -12.51 2.91 0.08
CA SER A 330 -11.72 1.81 -0.48
C SER A 330 -10.22 2.05 -0.27
N SER A 331 -9.48 0.97 0.00
CA SER A 331 -8.06 1.09 0.33
C SER A 331 -7.20 1.54 -0.86
N TYR A 332 -7.63 1.32 -2.10
CA TYR A 332 -6.99 1.87 -3.31
C TYR A 332 -7.24 3.39 -3.46
N GLY A 333 -8.48 3.86 -3.24
CA GLY A 333 -8.78 5.29 -3.23
C GLY A 333 -7.99 6.04 -2.16
N VAL A 334 -7.95 5.50 -0.93
CA VAL A 334 -7.10 6.03 0.15
C VAL A 334 -5.63 6.08 -0.28
N LEU A 335 -5.11 5.04 -0.93
CA LEU A 335 -3.73 5.03 -1.41
C LEU A 335 -3.46 6.12 -2.46
N ALA A 336 -4.40 6.37 -3.38
CA ALA A 336 -4.30 7.46 -4.35
C ALA A 336 -4.22 8.83 -3.66
N HIS A 337 -5.07 9.07 -2.65
CA HIS A 337 -5.00 10.29 -1.83
C HIS A 337 -3.66 10.41 -1.07
N LEU A 338 -3.12 9.32 -0.53
CA LEU A 338 -1.85 9.35 0.21
C LEU A 338 -0.67 9.77 -0.66
N ILE A 339 -0.67 9.43 -1.96
CA ILE A 339 0.42 9.79 -2.89
C ILE A 339 0.15 11.07 -3.69
N ALA A 340 -1.07 11.60 -3.68
CA ALA A 340 -1.47 12.77 -4.47
C ALA A 340 -0.67 14.04 -4.10
N PRO A 341 -0.16 14.83 -5.06
CA PRO A 341 0.48 16.11 -4.76
C PRO A 341 -0.52 17.13 -4.18
N GLY A 342 -0.01 18.10 -3.41
CA GLY A 342 -0.75 19.29 -2.99
C GLY A 342 -0.27 20.53 -3.76
N PRO A 343 -1.07 21.61 -3.87
CA PRO A 343 -2.43 21.76 -3.39
C PRO A 343 -3.45 20.90 -4.15
N GLY A 344 -4.59 20.63 -3.53
CA GLY A 344 -5.70 19.95 -4.19
C GLY A 344 -6.84 19.59 -3.24
N LEU A 345 -7.90 19.02 -3.78
CA LEU A 345 -9.11 18.63 -3.06
C LEU A 345 -9.30 17.11 -3.10
N THR A 346 -9.75 16.52 -2.01
CA THR A 346 -10.20 15.13 -1.95
C THR A 346 -11.59 15.08 -1.31
N LEU A 347 -12.55 14.60 -2.09
CA LEU A 347 -13.94 14.42 -1.71
C LEU A 347 -14.18 12.93 -1.43
N VAL A 348 -14.75 12.63 -0.27
CA VAL A 348 -14.84 11.26 0.26
C VAL A 348 -16.27 10.87 0.56
N GLU A 349 -16.77 9.82 -0.07
CA GLU A 349 -17.99 9.14 0.37
C GLU A 349 -17.68 8.07 1.43
N GLY A 350 -18.51 8.03 2.47
CA GLY A 350 -18.25 7.27 3.70
C GLY A 350 -17.74 8.18 4.82
N GLY A 351 -16.96 7.62 5.75
CA GLY A 351 -16.43 8.31 6.93
C GLY A 351 -16.44 7.47 8.21
N GLY A 352 -17.11 6.31 8.19
CA GLY A 352 -17.18 5.39 9.33
C GLY A 352 -15.85 4.69 9.65
N LEU A 353 -14.98 4.50 8.64
CA LEU A 353 -13.72 3.77 8.78
C LEU A 353 -12.52 4.68 9.09
N ARG A 354 -12.74 6.00 9.17
CA ARG A 354 -11.74 7.02 9.56
C ARG A 354 -10.46 7.00 8.71
N LYS A 355 -10.51 6.48 7.48
CA LYS A 355 -9.29 6.22 6.69
C LYS A 355 -8.55 7.49 6.25
N PHE A 356 -9.22 8.64 6.20
CA PHE A 356 -8.62 9.94 5.85
C PHE A 356 -8.32 10.81 7.09
N SER A 357 -8.31 10.22 8.30
CA SER A 357 -7.93 10.96 9.51
C SER A 357 -6.46 11.38 9.47
N ASN A 358 -6.20 12.65 9.79
CA ASN A 358 -4.88 13.26 9.87
C ASN A 358 -4.06 13.20 8.55
N THR A 359 -4.70 13.11 7.38
CA THR A 359 -4.01 13.11 6.07
C THR A 359 -3.94 14.50 5.40
N SER A 360 -4.65 15.51 5.92
CA SER A 360 -4.71 16.86 5.34
C SER A 360 -3.40 17.66 5.42
N GLY A 361 -2.51 17.35 6.38
CA GLY A 361 -1.28 18.10 6.67
C GLY A 361 -0.21 18.11 5.57
N TRP A 362 -0.49 17.53 4.40
CA TRP A 362 0.41 17.45 3.24
C TRP A 362 -0.16 18.18 2.01
N GLY A 363 -0.96 19.22 2.24
CA GLY A 363 -1.39 20.13 1.19
C GLY A 363 -2.66 19.72 0.45
N ARG A 364 -3.51 18.83 0.96
CA ARG A 364 -4.82 18.57 0.34
C ARG A 364 -5.98 18.74 1.32
N HIS A 365 -6.98 19.50 0.90
CA HIS A 365 -8.26 19.58 1.61
C HIS A 365 -8.97 18.23 1.53
N VAL A 366 -9.52 17.75 2.64
CA VAL A 366 -10.37 16.55 2.68
C VAL A 366 -11.77 16.97 3.13
N VAL A 367 -12.78 16.70 2.31
CA VAL A 367 -14.18 16.97 2.62
C VAL A 367 -14.98 15.69 2.45
N TYR A 368 -15.73 15.32 3.47
CA TYR A 368 -16.64 14.18 3.43
C TYR A 368 -17.98 14.61 2.79
N MET A 369 -18.61 13.71 2.03
CA MET A 369 -19.83 14.02 1.28
C MET A 369 -21.04 14.39 2.16
N ASP A 370 -21.03 14.03 3.44
CA ASP A 370 -22.03 14.45 4.43
C ASP A 370 -21.92 15.94 4.81
N GLN A 371 -20.74 16.53 4.60
CA GLN A 371 -20.40 17.94 4.86
C GLN A 371 -20.27 18.76 3.58
N TYR A 372 -20.35 18.13 2.40
CA TYR A 372 -20.12 18.76 1.11
C TYR A 372 -21.21 19.77 0.72
N THR A 373 -20.78 20.96 0.32
CA THR A 373 -21.57 22.03 -0.30
C THR A 373 -20.99 22.36 -1.68
N SER A 374 -21.75 23.04 -2.55
CA SER A 374 -21.24 23.49 -3.86
C SER A 374 -19.94 24.32 -3.71
N ASP A 375 -19.90 25.23 -2.75
CA ASP A 375 -18.73 26.06 -2.43
C ASP A 375 -17.50 25.27 -1.95
N SER A 376 -17.64 23.98 -1.62
CA SER A 376 -16.51 23.12 -1.21
C SER A 376 -15.49 22.92 -2.34
N VAL A 377 -15.91 23.08 -3.61
CA VAL A 377 -14.96 23.01 -4.74
C VAL A 377 -13.99 24.21 -4.78
N LEU A 378 -14.39 25.36 -4.21
CA LEU A 378 -13.55 26.56 -4.10
C LEU A 378 -12.39 26.40 -3.09
N LEU A 379 -12.34 25.27 -2.36
CA LEU A 379 -11.17 24.91 -1.57
C LEU A 379 -9.93 24.63 -2.46
N LEU A 380 -10.12 24.29 -3.74
CA LEU A 380 -9.02 24.19 -4.71
C LEU A 380 -8.16 25.46 -4.77
N GLU A 381 -8.80 26.63 -4.68
CA GLU A 381 -8.14 27.94 -4.78
C GLU A 381 -7.43 28.36 -3.47
N ARG A 382 -7.58 27.57 -2.40
CA ARG A 382 -7.09 27.93 -1.06
C ARG A 382 -5.90 27.06 -0.67
N PRO A 383 -4.80 27.66 -0.15
CA PRO A 383 -3.76 26.87 0.51
C PRO A 383 -4.35 26.12 1.72
N VAL A 384 -3.69 25.01 2.07
CA VAL A 384 -4.03 24.11 3.19
C VAL A 384 -3.13 24.42 4.38
#